data_AF-A0AAV5SIR0-F1
#
_entry.id   AF-A0AAV5SIR0-F1
#
_cell.length_a   1.000
_cell.length_b   1.000
_cell.length_c   1.000
_cell.angle_alpha   90.00
_cell.angle_beta   90.00
_cell.angle_gamma   90.00
#
_symmetry.space_group_name_H-M   'P 1'
#
loop_
_entity.id
_entity.type
_entity.pdbx_description
1 polymer ?
#
loop_
_entity_poly.entity_id
_entity_poly.type
_entity_poly.pdbx_seq_one_letter_code
_entity_poly.pdbx_strand_id
1 'polypeptide(L)'
;HHRLGVEEGAEEKPSICARSLIPFVLRRLSSGMKGTRRLRHLPSKERSRILKASGVKIDKKILWLSEHELIRRGRRECGCKCEDGRCLPETCECSRNGIACQVDTADEPFPCRCSADSCQNDRGRVEFNHQRVQLHRQATLARLRMNEKRFPLHTAMIMAYLVVRILLGHAYLRLALSSGMNHAPFAFTYWVGATVGWLMGAHAQQSHNARLHGRSKKRRVASEKEVKKNEQKSK
;
A
#
# COMPACT_ATOMS: atom_id res chain seq x y z
N HIS A 1 -45.18 15.24 16.22
CA HIS A 1 -45.05 14.79 17.63
C HIS A 1 -43.61 15.03 18.09
N HIS A 2 -43.46 16.02 18.99
CA HIS A 2 -42.28 16.29 19.83
C HIS A 2 -41.71 14.99 20.45
N ARG A 3 -40.43 14.88 20.83
CA ARG A 3 -39.74 15.75 21.80
C ARG A 3 -38.22 15.48 21.81
N LEU A 4 -37.47 16.56 22.06
CA LEU A 4 -36.05 16.63 22.41
C LEU A 4 -35.72 15.90 23.72
N GLY A 5 -34.49 15.42 23.85
CA GLY A 5 -33.87 14.99 25.10
C GLY A 5 -32.36 15.12 24.99
N VAL A 6 -31.84 16.30 25.34
CA VAL A 6 -30.43 16.57 25.61
C VAL A 6 -30.17 16.14 27.05
N GLU A 7 -29.14 15.35 27.28
CA GLU A 7 -28.40 15.25 28.55
C GLU A 7 -26.91 15.17 28.17
N GLU A 8 -26.16 16.23 28.50
CA GLU A 8 -24.70 16.30 28.48
C GLU A 8 -24.14 15.70 29.78
N GLY A 9 -22.98 15.03 29.73
CA GLY A 9 -22.29 14.63 30.97
C GLY A 9 -21.18 13.59 30.82
N ALA A 10 -19.99 14.06 30.39
CA ALA A 10 -18.65 13.65 30.83
C ALA A 10 -18.24 12.16 30.83
N GLU A 11 -17.32 11.80 29.94
CA GLU A 11 -15.92 11.49 30.33
C GLU A 11 -15.03 11.37 29.07
N GLU A 12 -14.30 12.44 28.75
CA GLU A 12 -13.11 12.34 27.91
C GLU A 12 -12.06 11.52 28.67
N LYS A 13 -11.72 10.34 28.15
CA LYS A 13 -10.55 9.56 28.59
C LYS A 13 -9.51 9.47 27.48
N PRO A 14 -8.22 9.54 27.83
CA PRO A 14 -7.20 10.18 27.02
C PRO A 14 -6.70 9.28 25.88
N SER A 15 -6.32 9.93 24.78
CA SER A 15 -5.16 9.62 23.93
C SER A 15 -4.53 8.23 24.20
N ILE A 16 -5.07 7.18 23.58
CA ILE A 16 -4.39 5.89 23.54
C ILE A 16 -3.25 6.01 22.53
N CYS A 17 -2.11 6.35 23.11
CA CYS A 17 -0.76 6.35 22.61
C CYS A 17 -0.56 5.40 21.41
N ALA A 18 -0.04 5.95 20.30
CA ALA A 18 0.44 5.25 19.11
C ALA A 18 1.69 4.37 19.39
N ARG A 19 1.63 3.50 20.41
CA ARG A 19 2.81 2.83 20.98
C ARG A 19 2.73 1.31 21.11
N SER A 20 1.81 0.62 20.44
CA SER A 20 1.81 -0.85 20.50
C SER A 20 1.27 -1.64 19.31
N LEU A 21 0.93 -1.01 18.17
CA LEU A 21 0.59 -1.77 16.95
C LEU A 21 1.82 -2.19 16.13
N ILE A 22 2.96 -1.52 16.34
CA ILE A 22 4.23 -1.82 15.67
C ILE A 22 4.90 -3.12 16.20
N PRO A 23 4.90 -3.42 17.52
CA PRO A 23 5.50 -4.64 18.03
C PRO A 23 4.80 -5.92 17.58
N PHE A 24 3.48 -5.95 17.40
CA PHE A 24 2.79 -7.20 17.08
C PHE A 24 3.03 -7.66 15.63
N VAL A 25 3.14 -6.70 14.70
CA VAL A 25 3.47 -6.99 13.29
C VAL A 25 4.97 -7.34 13.16
N LEU A 26 5.86 -6.68 13.92
CA LEU A 26 7.30 -6.94 13.87
C LEU A 26 7.74 -8.19 14.64
N ARG A 27 7.08 -8.57 15.74
CA ARG A 27 7.49 -9.74 16.55
C ARG A 27 7.32 -11.06 15.79
N ARG A 28 6.41 -11.11 14.81
CA ARG A 28 6.26 -12.26 13.90
C ARG A 28 7.32 -12.31 12.79
N LEU A 29 8.08 -11.23 12.57
CA LEU A 29 9.22 -11.22 11.63
C LEU A 29 10.50 -11.78 12.25
N SER A 30 10.57 -11.91 13.58
CA SER A 30 11.74 -12.47 14.29
C SER A 30 11.74 -14.00 14.38
N SER A 31 10.59 -14.67 14.25
CA SER A 31 10.53 -16.13 14.21
C SER A 31 10.68 -16.61 12.78
N GLY A 32 11.94 -16.66 12.32
CA GLY A 32 12.39 -17.46 11.17
C GLY A 32 11.45 -17.45 9.96
N MET A 33 11.64 -16.47 9.07
CA MET A 33 11.09 -16.49 7.72
C MET A 33 11.78 -17.56 6.84
N LYS A 34 11.79 -18.80 7.33
CA LYS A 34 12.24 -19.98 6.60
C LYS A 34 11.12 -20.39 5.64
N GLY A 35 11.38 -20.14 4.37
CA GLY A 35 10.68 -20.80 3.27
C GLY A 35 9.85 -19.85 2.43
N THR A 36 10.01 -20.01 1.11
CA THR A 36 9.22 -19.47 0.01
C THR A 36 7.72 -19.80 0.14
N ARG A 37 7.04 -19.30 1.16
CA ARG A 37 5.61 -19.57 1.36
C ARG A 37 4.80 -18.60 0.54
N ARG A 38 4.03 -19.16 -0.38
CA ARG A 38 2.93 -18.51 -1.10
C ARG A 38 2.20 -17.54 -0.15
N LEU A 39 1.86 -16.33 -0.60
CA LEU A 39 0.89 -15.47 0.08
C LEU A 39 -0.42 -16.24 0.13
N ARG A 40 -0.61 -17.01 1.20
CA ARG A 40 -1.80 -17.82 1.39
C ARG A 40 -2.81 -16.96 2.13
N HIS A 41 -4.07 -17.02 1.70
CA HIS A 41 -5.14 -16.38 2.45
C HIS A 41 -5.11 -16.88 3.90
N LEU A 42 -5.20 -15.93 4.84
CA LEU A 42 -5.29 -16.25 6.25
C LEU A 42 -6.64 -16.95 6.52
N PRO A 43 -6.64 -18.06 7.27
CA PRO A 43 -7.88 -18.75 7.62
C PRO A 43 -8.77 -17.81 8.44
N SER A 44 -10.10 -17.98 8.32
CA SER A 44 -11.09 -17.09 8.95
C SER A 44 -10.90 -16.91 10.46
N LYS A 45 -10.52 -17.99 11.17
CA LYS A 45 -10.21 -17.96 12.60
C LYS A 45 -9.02 -17.06 12.92
N GLU A 46 -7.96 -17.12 12.11
CA GLU A 46 -6.77 -16.29 12.32
C GLU A 46 -7.04 -14.82 11.99
N ARG A 47 -7.77 -14.55 10.89
CA ARG A 47 -8.23 -13.18 10.57
C ARG A 47 -9.02 -12.57 11.73
N SER A 48 -9.97 -13.32 12.28
CA SER A 48 -10.78 -12.87 13.42
C SER A 48 -9.94 -12.58 14.67
N ARG A 49 -8.91 -13.40 14.95
CA ARG A 49 -8.01 -13.17 16.09
C ARG A 49 -7.22 -11.88 15.94
N ILE A 50 -6.65 -11.64 14.74
CA ILE A 50 -5.88 -10.42 14.45
C ILE A 50 -6.77 -9.19 14.63
N LEU A 51 -7.98 -9.20 14.06
CA LEU A 51 -8.93 -8.10 14.18
C LEU A 51 -9.31 -7.81 15.64
N LYS A 52 -9.62 -8.85 16.43
CA LYS A 52 -9.92 -8.70 17.86
C LYS A 52 -8.73 -8.17 18.66
N ALA A 53 -7.52 -8.65 18.36
CA ALA A 53 -6.30 -8.16 19.01
C ALA A 53 -6.04 -6.67 18.70
N SER A 54 -6.52 -6.18 17.56
CA SER A 54 -6.51 -4.75 17.20
C SER A 54 -7.68 -3.95 17.78
N GLY A 55 -8.50 -4.54 18.66
CA GLY A 55 -9.65 -3.87 19.29
C GLY A 55 -10.91 -3.81 18.42
N VAL A 56 -10.91 -4.44 17.25
CA VAL A 56 -12.09 -4.46 16.36
C VAL A 56 -13.13 -5.44 16.89
N LYS A 57 -14.33 -4.93 17.21
CA LYS A 57 -15.50 -5.76 17.53
C LYS A 57 -16.07 -6.34 16.24
N ILE A 58 -16.24 -7.66 16.18
CA ILE A 58 -16.79 -8.36 15.02
C ILE A 58 -18.25 -8.69 15.32
N ASP A 59 -19.16 -7.91 14.75
CA ASP A 59 -20.59 -8.12 14.92
C ASP A 59 -21.08 -9.23 14.00
N LYS A 60 -21.32 -10.41 14.58
CA LYS A 60 -21.91 -11.55 13.87
C LYS A 60 -23.32 -11.25 13.35
N LYS A 61 -23.98 -10.24 13.94
CA LYS A 61 -25.27 -9.68 13.54
C LYS A 61 -25.32 -9.09 12.14
N ILE A 62 -24.18 -8.56 11.68
CA ILE A 62 -24.10 -7.94 10.37
C ILE A 62 -24.20 -8.97 9.24
N LEU A 63 -23.85 -10.23 9.49
CA LEU A 63 -23.82 -11.28 8.46
C LEU A 63 -25.20 -11.67 7.91
N TRP A 64 -26.27 -11.46 8.68
CA TRP A 64 -27.65 -11.75 8.29
C TRP A 64 -28.45 -10.51 7.86
N LEU A 65 -27.83 -9.31 7.91
CA LEU A 65 -28.48 -8.11 7.42
C LEU A 65 -28.77 -8.25 5.93
N SER A 66 -29.99 -7.90 5.53
CA SER A 66 -30.45 -7.94 4.14
C SER A 66 -29.49 -7.18 3.20
N GLU A 67 -28.91 -6.08 3.65
CA GLU A 67 -27.90 -5.31 2.91
C GLU A 67 -26.64 -6.13 2.59
N HIS A 68 -26.14 -6.94 3.52
CA HIS A 68 -24.96 -7.77 3.26
C HIS A 68 -25.29 -8.87 2.25
N GLU A 69 -26.52 -9.40 2.26
CA GLU A 69 -26.95 -10.35 1.24
C GLU A 69 -27.10 -9.69 -0.13
N LEU A 70 -27.60 -8.45 -0.20
CA LEU A 70 -27.63 -7.66 -1.43
C LEU A 70 -26.22 -7.48 -2.02
N ILE A 71 -25.23 -7.15 -1.20
CA ILE A 71 -23.83 -7.04 -1.65
C ILE A 71 -23.30 -8.38 -2.16
N ARG A 72 -23.58 -9.48 -1.44
CA ARG A 72 -23.17 -10.82 -1.89
C ARG A 72 -23.81 -11.18 -3.22
N ARG A 73 -25.10 -10.88 -3.39
CA ARG A 73 -25.84 -11.08 -4.64
C ARG A 73 -25.24 -10.25 -5.77
N GLY A 74 -25.02 -8.96 -5.56
CA GLY A 74 -24.41 -8.09 -6.56
C GLY A 74 -23.01 -8.53 -6.99
N ARG A 75 -22.24 -9.20 -6.12
CA ARG A 75 -20.95 -9.80 -6.50
C ARG A 75 -21.05 -11.10 -7.30
N ARG A 76 -22.20 -11.78 -7.27
CA ARG A 76 -22.48 -13.00 -8.04
C ARG A 76 -23.17 -12.68 -9.36
N GLU A 77 -24.00 -11.66 -9.35
CA GLU A 77 -24.81 -11.18 -10.48
C GLU A 77 -24.21 -9.86 -10.97
N CYS A 78 -23.00 -9.92 -11.51
CA CYS A 78 -22.34 -8.79 -12.14
C CYS A 78 -21.83 -9.17 -13.53
N GLY A 79 -21.67 -8.17 -14.39
CA GLY A 79 -21.25 -8.34 -15.78
C GLY A 79 -22.40 -8.65 -16.73
N CYS A 80 -22.15 -8.53 -18.03
CA CYS A 80 -23.17 -8.72 -19.06
C CYS A 80 -23.37 -10.20 -19.42
N LYS A 81 -24.61 -10.55 -19.79
CA LYS A 81 -25.02 -11.90 -20.27
C LYS A 81 -25.60 -11.85 -21.68
N CYS A 82 -24.97 -11.09 -22.59
CA CYS A 82 -25.45 -10.92 -23.97
C CYS A 82 -25.46 -12.27 -24.71
N GLU A 83 -26.60 -12.66 -25.28
CA GLU A 83 -26.84 -14.00 -25.85
C GLU A 83 -25.90 -14.34 -27.02
N ASP A 84 -25.66 -13.40 -27.94
CA ASP A 84 -24.74 -13.59 -29.08
C ASP A 84 -23.26 -13.31 -28.74
N GLY A 85 -22.98 -13.07 -27.46
CA GLY A 85 -21.69 -12.55 -27.00
C GLY A 85 -21.36 -11.14 -27.49
N ARG A 86 -22.28 -10.48 -28.21
CA ARG A 86 -22.13 -9.12 -28.74
C ARG A 86 -22.64 -8.09 -27.74
N CYS A 87 -21.79 -7.15 -27.36
CA CYS A 87 -22.15 -6.07 -26.47
C CYS A 87 -22.49 -4.81 -27.28
N LEU A 88 -23.76 -4.42 -27.33
CA LEU A 88 -24.19 -3.18 -27.97
C LEU A 88 -24.56 -2.12 -26.92
N PRO A 89 -24.49 -0.81 -27.25
CA PRO A 89 -24.87 0.27 -26.33
C PRO A 89 -26.28 0.15 -25.76
N GLU A 90 -27.24 -0.34 -26.54
CA GLU A 90 -28.64 -0.44 -26.12
C GLU A 90 -28.93 -1.69 -25.25
N THR A 91 -28.24 -2.79 -25.51
CA THR A 91 -28.57 -4.11 -24.91
C THR A 91 -27.61 -4.52 -23.79
N CYS A 92 -26.37 -4.06 -23.81
CA CYS A 92 -25.35 -4.47 -22.84
C CYS A 92 -25.29 -3.52 -21.64
N GLU A 93 -25.52 -4.04 -20.44
CA GLU A 93 -25.42 -3.28 -19.19
C GLU A 93 -24.03 -2.65 -18.98
N CYS A 94 -22.94 -3.34 -19.34
CA CYS A 94 -21.60 -2.78 -19.24
C CYS A 94 -21.41 -1.58 -20.17
N SER A 95 -21.93 -1.67 -21.40
CA SER A 95 -21.86 -0.58 -22.38
C SER A 95 -22.70 0.63 -21.95
N ARG A 96 -23.94 0.39 -21.50
CA ARG A 96 -24.85 1.41 -20.95
C ARG A 96 -24.22 2.17 -19.78
N ASN A 97 -23.52 1.45 -18.91
CA ASN A 97 -22.82 2.05 -17.77
C ASN A 97 -21.47 2.67 -18.13
N GLY A 98 -21.05 2.63 -19.41
CA GLY A 98 -19.80 3.22 -19.87
C GLY A 98 -18.55 2.55 -19.30
N ILE A 99 -18.63 1.25 -18.97
CA ILE A 99 -17.52 0.46 -18.44
C ILE A 99 -17.10 -0.64 -19.43
N ALA A 100 -15.82 -1.01 -19.38
CA ALA A 100 -15.30 -2.12 -20.17
C ALA A 100 -15.87 -3.46 -19.67
N CYS A 101 -16.08 -4.40 -20.58
CA CYS A 101 -16.43 -5.77 -20.22
C CYS A 101 -15.22 -6.46 -19.58
N GLN A 102 -15.38 -7.00 -18.37
CA GLN A 102 -14.32 -7.68 -17.64
C GLN A 102 -14.58 -9.20 -17.63
N VAL A 103 -13.57 -9.99 -17.99
CA VAL A 103 -13.61 -11.45 -17.97
C VAL A 103 -12.37 -11.98 -17.25
N ASP A 104 -12.57 -12.67 -16.13
CA ASP A 104 -11.49 -13.13 -15.25
C ASP A 104 -11.09 -14.60 -15.47
N THR A 105 -12.03 -15.43 -15.90
CA THR A 105 -11.82 -16.85 -16.19
C THR A 105 -12.24 -17.12 -17.62
N ALA A 106 -11.38 -17.78 -18.41
CA ALA A 106 -11.69 -18.11 -19.80
C ALA A 106 -12.62 -19.33 -19.91
N ASP A 107 -12.45 -20.34 -19.04
CA ASP A 107 -13.20 -21.60 -19.08
C ASP A 107 -14.68 -21.43 -18.72
N GLU A 108 -14.95 -20.63 -17.68
CA GLU A 108 -16.29 -20.25 -17.21
C GLU A 108 -16.35 -18.71 -17.16
N PRO A 109 -16.80 -18.05 -18.24
CA PRO A 109 -16.75 -16.60 -18.37
C PRO A 109 -17.50 -15.90 -17.25
N PHE A 110 -16.71 -15.24 -16.39
CA PHE A 110 -17.20 -14.48 -15.26
C PHE A 110 -16.26 -13.28 -15.06
N PRO A 111 -16.75 -12.08 -14.75
CA PRO A 111 -18.16 -11.69 -14.57
C PRO A 111 -18.94 -11.50 -15.89
N CYS A 112 -18.30 -11.08 -16.99
CA CYS A 112 -19.00 -10.96 -18.29
C CYS A 112 -18.96 -12.28 -19.08
N ARG A 113 -20.05 -12.57 -19.79
CA ARG A 113 -20.19 -13.76 -20.67
C ARG A 113 -20.07 -13.45 -22.16
N CYS A 114 -19.70 -12.22 -22.53
CA CYS A 114 -19.45 -11.85 -23.92
C CYS A 114 -18.17 -12.50 -24.46
N SER A 115 -18.21 -12.90 -25.73
CA SER A 115 -17.06 -13.54 -26.40
C SER A 115 -15.96 -12.54 -26.68
N ALA A 116 -14.71 -13.00 -26.72
CA ALA A 116 -13.57 -12.16 -27.08
C ALA A 116 -13.70 -11.61 -28.51
N ASP A 117 -14.17 -12.46 -29.43
CA ASP A 117 -14.19 -12.16 -30.86
C ASP A 117 -15.40 -11.31 -31.29
N SER A 118 -16.50 -11.39 -30.53
CA SER A 118 -17.76 -10.73 -30.89
C SER A 118 -18.12 -9.54 -29.98
N CYS A 119 -17.35 -9.26 -28.94
CA CYS A 119 -17.65 -8.13 -28.04
C CYS A 119 -17.46 -6.79 -28.77
N GLN A 120 -18.55 -6.05 -28.95
CA GLN A 120 -18.59 -4.73 -29.57
C GLN A 120 -18.79 -3.60 -28.54
N ASN A 121 -18.38 -3.82 -27.29
CA ASN A 121 -18.44 -2.75 -26.30
C ASN A 121 -17.45 -1.64 -26.70
N ASP A 122 -17.93 -0.41 -26.85
CA ASP A 122 -17.10 0.76 -27.19
C ASP A 122 -15.98 1.02 -26.17
N ARG A 123 -16.20 0.61 -24.91
CA ARG A 123 -15.20 0.70 -23.84
C ARG A 123 -14.19 -0.44 -23.85
N GLY A 124 -14.40 -1.42 -24.73
CA GLY A 124 -13.56 -2.58 -24.92
C GLY A 124 -13.86 -3.73 -23.97
N ARG A 125 -13.06 -4.79 -24.12
CA ARG A 125 -13.10 -6.01 -23.31
C ARG A 125 -11.71 -6.28 -22.72
N VAL A 126 -11.66 -6.59 -21.44
CA VAL A 126 -10.43 -6.84 -20.69
C VAL A 126 -10.48 -8.24 -20.13
N GLU A 127 -9.48 -9.03 -20.49
CA GLU A 127 -9.29 -10.37 -19.96
C GLU A 127 -8.21 -10.39 -18.88
N PHE A 128 -8.43 -11.20 -17.85
CA PHE A 128 -7.45 -11.44 -16.82
C PHE A 128 -6.27 -12.25 -17.36
N ASN A 129 -5.09 -11.63 -17.36
CA ASN A 129 -3.87 -12.28 -17.81
C ASN A 129 -3.12 -12.90 -16.62
N HIS A 130 -3.26 -14.22 -16.46
CA HIS A 130 -2.57 -14.99 -15.43
C HIS A 130 -1.05 -14.81 -15.48
N GLN A 131 -0.44 -14.81 -16.67
CA GLN A 131 1.01 -14.67 -16.83
C GLN A 131 1.52 -13.33 -16.31
N ARG A 132 0.81 -12.23 -16.60
CA ARG A 132 1.14 -10.89 -16.10
C ARG A 132 1.18 -10.86 -14.56
N VAL A 133 0.22 -11.51 -13.92
CA VAL A 133 0.16 -11.61 -12.45
C VAL A 133 1.30 -12.46 -11.91
N GLN A 134 1.63 -13.58 -12.56
CA GLN A 134 2.77 -14.42 -12.15
C GLN A 134 4.11 -13.68 -12.29
N LEU A 135 4.34 -12.98 -13.40
CA LEU A 135 5.54 -12.17 -13.60
C LEU A 135 5.63 -11.05 -12.57
N HIS A 136 4.53 -10.35 -12.31
CA HIS A 136 4.48 -9.32 -11.27
C HIS A 136 4.83 -9.92 -9.89
N ARG A 137 4.26 -11.08 -9.55
CA ARG A 137 4.55 -11.78 -8.30
C ARG A 137 6.03 -12.10 -8.17
N GLN A 138 6.66 -12.66 -9.20
CA GLN A 138 8.08 -13.00 -9.20
C GLN A 138 8.94 -11.74 -9.02
N ALA A 139 8.64 -10.67 -9.77
CA ALA A 139 9.35 -9.40 -9.67
C ALA A 139 9.22 -8.76 -8.27
N THR A 140 8.03 -8.81 -7.68
CA THR A 140 7.77 -8.29 -6.32
C THR A 140 8.54 -9.09 -5.28
N LEU A 141 8.54 -10.42 -5.35
CA LEU A 141 9.33 -11.26 -4.43
C LEU A 141 10.84 -10.98 -4.56
N ALA A 142 11.34 -10.81 -5.77
CA ALA A 142 12.73 -10.43 -6.00
C ALA A 142 13.07 -9.08 -5.34
N ARG A 143 12.22 -8.06 -5.52
CA ARG A 143 12.39 -6.74 -4.88
C ARG A 143 12.39 -6.83 -3.36
N LEU A 144 11.47 -7.60 -2.77
CA LEU A 144 11.39 -7.77 -1.33
C LEU A 144 12.67 -8.43 -0.77
N ARG A 145 13.19 -9.47 -1.44
CA ARG A 145 14.47 -10.11 -1.06
C ARG A 145 15.66 -9.16 -1.12
N MET A 146 15.70 -8.29 -2.13
CA MET A 146 16.77 -7.29 -2.25
C MET A 146 16.67 -6.22 -1.16
N ASN A 147 15.45 -5.78 -0.83
CA ASN A 147 15.23 -4.83 0.25
C ASN A 147 15.60 -5.44 1.61
N GLU A 148 15.28 -6.70 1.87
CA GLU A 148 15.66 -7.43 3.10
C GLU A 148 17.16 -7.36 3.37
N LYS A 149 18.00 -7.54 2.34
CA LYS A 149 19.47 -7.42 2.45
C LYS A 149 19.95 -5.98 2.65
N ARG A 150 19.17 -4.98 2.24
CA ARG A 150 19.54 -3.55 2.34
C ARG A 150 19.17 -2.93 3.68
N PHE A 151 18.16 -3.45 4.37
CA PHE A 151 17.80 -3.04 5.73
C PHE A 151 18.96 -3.13 6.74
N PRO A 152 19.70 -4.24 6.89
CA PRO A 152 20.80 -4.32 7.86
C PRO A 152 21.95 -3.37 7.56
N LEU A 153 22.23 -3.11 6.27
CA LEU A 153 23.27 -2.14 5.87
C LEU A 153 22.84 -0.72 6.21
N HIS A 154 21.59 -0.35 5.92
CA HIS A 154 21.08 0.98 6.21
C HIS A 154 20.95 1.23 7.72
N THR A 155 20.48 0.25 8.49
CA THR A 155 20.44 0.37 9.96
C THR A 155 21.85 0.38 10.54
N ALA A 156 22.78 -0.44 10.07
CA ALA A 156 24.17 -0.40 10.53
C ALA A 156 24.83 0.97 10.25
N MET A 157 24.63 1.55 9.06
CA MET A 157 25.14 2.89 8.76
C MET A 157 24.49 3.98 9.64
N ILE A 158 23.17 3.91 9.86
CA ILE A 158 22.48 4.85 10.76
C ILE A 158 23.03 4.71 12.19
N MET A 159 23.19 3.48 12.69
CA MET A 159 23.70 3.24 14.04
C MET A 159 25.15 3.71 14.17
N ALA A 160 26.01 3.44 13.19
CA ALA A 160 27.40 3.91 13.19
C ALA A 160 27.47 5.45 13.18
N TYR A 161 26.65 6.10 12.36
CA TYR A 161 26.54 7.57 12.33
C TYR A 161 26.11 8.15 13.68
N LEU A 162 25.11 7.56 14.33
CA LEU A 162 24.65 7.98 15.66
C LEU A 162 25.73 7.77 16.74
N VAL A 163 26.48 6.67 16.69
CA VAL A 163 27.58 6.41 17.63
C VAL A 163 28.69 7.46 17.49
N VAL A 164 29.16 7.71 16.26
CA VAL A 164 30.19 8.73 16.00
C VAL A 164 29.73 10.11 16.47
N ARG A 165 28.45 10.45 16.22
CA ARG A 165 27.82 11.68 16.70
C ARG A 165 27.83 11.82 18.21
N ILE A 166 27.43 10.77 18.93
CA ILE A 166 27.39 10.77 20.40
C ILE A 166 28.81 10.91 20.97
N LEU A 167 29.79 10.18 20.41
CA LEU A 167 31.17 10.24 20.86
C LEU A 167 31.81 11.62 20.63
N LEU A 168 31.60 12.21 19.45
CA LEU A 168 32.07 13.58 19.16
C LEU A 168 31.39 14.61 20.07
N GLY A 169 30.09 14.45 20.35
CA GLY A 169 29.37 15.29 21.31
C GLY A 169 29.92 15.18 22.74
N HIS A 170 30.22 13.96 23.20
CA HIS A 170 30.82 13.72 24.51
C HIS A 170 32.24 14.30 24.62
N ALA A 171 33.06 14.17 23.58
CA ALA A 171 34.40 14.76 23.55
C ALA A 171 34.35 16.29 23.63
N TYR A 172 33.43 16.92 22.88
CA TYR A 172 33.21 18.36 22.93
C TYR A 172 32.74 18.82 24.33
N LEU A 173 31.80 18.10 24.95
CA LEU A 173 31.30 18.42 26.29
C LEU A 173 32.41 18.32 27.36
N ARG A 174 33.28 17.30 27.28
CA ARG A 174 34.43 17.18 28.18
C ARG A 174 35.42 18.33 28.00
N LEU A 175 35.72 18.71 26.76
CA LEU A 175 36.58 19.85 26.46
C LEU A 175 35.99 21.15 27.03
N ALA A 176 34.69 21.40 26.81
CA ALA A 176 34.00 22.59 27.32
C ALA A 176 33.97 22.67 28.86
N LEU A 177 33.81 21.53 29.56
CA LEU A 177 33.87 21.47 31.03
C LEU A 177 35.29 21.69 31.56
N SER A 178 36.32 21.24 30.83
CA SER A 178 37.73 21.41 31.23
C SER A 178 38.28 22.82 31.02
N SER A 179 37.72 23.58 30.07
CA SER A 179 38.23 24.91 29.71
C SER A 179 37.48 26.08 30.36
N GLY A 180 36.50 25.82 31.24
CA GLY A 180 35.81 26.88 32.01
C GLY A 180 35.10 27.92 31.12
N MET A 181 34.62 27.51 29.94
CA MET A 181 34.06 28.45 28.95
C MET A 181 32.60 28.82 29.28
N ASN A 182 32.40 29.99 29.89
CA ASN A 182 31.07 30.52 30.24
C ASN A 182 30.19 30.97 29.05
N HIS A 183 30.68 30.91 27.81
CA HIS A 183 29.93 31.33 26.61
C HIS A 183 29.75 30.23 25.53
N ALA A 184 30.05 28.96 25.84
CA ALA A 184 30.00 27.86 24.86
C ALA A 184 28.62 27.22 24.51
N PRO A 185 27.45 27.54 25.10
CA PRO A 185 26.23 26.78 24.80
C PRO A 185 25.57 27.14 23.45
N PHE A 186 25.85 28.31 22.87
CA PHE A 186 25.21 28.75 21.61
C PHE A 186 25.74 28.05 20.36
N ALA A 187 27.04 27.72 20.31
CA ALA A 187 27.62 27.05 19.15
C ALA A 187 27.15 25.58 19.05
N PHE A 188 26.95 24.91 20.19
CA PHE A 188 26.52 23.51 20.24
C PHE A 188 25.05 23.33 19.83
N THR A 189 24.15 24.18 20.34
CA THR A 189 22.73 24.15 19.94
C THR A 189 22.54 24.51 18.48
N TYR A 190 23.35 25.43 17.93
CA TYR A 190 23.32 25.76 16.52
C TYR A 190 23.82 24.61 15.64
N TRP A 191 24.87 23.89 16.04
CA TRP A 191 25.38 22.75 15.25
C TRP A 191 24.43 21.53 15.31
N VAL A 192 23.86 21.24 16.49
CA VAL A 192 22.84 20.20 16.63
C VAL A 192 21.57 20.59 15.84
N GLY A 193 21.13 21.85 15.94
CA GLY A 193 19.98 22.37 15.19
C GLY A 193 20.19 22.34 13.68
N ALA A 194 21.34 22.80 13.18
CA ALA A 194 21.67 22.79 11.76
C ALA A 194 21.74 21.38 11.18
N THR A 195 22.19 20.41 11.98
CA THR A 195 22.34 19.03 11.51
C THR A 195 21.06 18.22 11.60
N VAL A 196 20.21 18.46 12.58
CA VAL A 196 18.82 17.98 12.57
C VAL A 196 18.07 18.61 11.39
N GLY A 197 18.26 19.91 11.14
CA GLY A 197 17.73 20.60 9.96
C GLY A 197 18.21 20.01 8.64
N TRP A 198 19.51 19.69 8.51
CA TRP A 198 20.08 19.05 7.33
C TRP A 198 19.57 17.62 7.14
N LEU A 199 19.43 16.83 8.22
CA LEU A 199 18.90 15.47 8.15
C LEU A 199 17.42 15.47 7.74
N MET A 200 16.62 16.36 8.31
CA MET A 200 15.22 16.55 7.94
C MET A 200 15.09 17.06 6.49
N GLY A 201 15.92 18.02 6.08
CA GLY A 201 15.98 18.55 4.72
C GLY A 201 16.44 17.50 3.69
N ALA A 202 17.43 16.66 4.04
CA ALA A 202 17.91 15.58 3.18
C ALA A 202 16.85 14.48 3.00
N HIS A 203 16.07 14.15 4.04
CA HIS A 203 14.92 13.26 3.91
C HIS A 203 13.81 13.85 3.04
N ALA A 204 13.55 15.15 3.15
CA ALA A 204 12.61 15.85 2.26
C ALA A 204 13.09 15.83 0.80
N GLN A 205 14.38 16.11 0.56
CA GLN A 205 14.99 16.11 -0.78
C GLN A 205 15.05 14.70 -1.39
N GLN A 206 15.32 13.66 -0.60
CA GLN A 206 15.26 12.26 -1.04
C GLN A 206 13.85 11.85 -1.44
N SER A 207 12.82 12.29 -0.70
CA SER A 207 11.42 12.02 -1.06
C SER A 207 11.03 12.69 -2.38
N HIS A 208 11.52 13.91 -2.62
CA HIS A 208 11.30 14.65 -3.86
C HIS A 208 12.02 14.01 -5.05
N ASN A 209 13.30 13.66 -4.90
CA ASN A 209 14.09 12.99 -5.93
C ASN A 209 13.54 11.59 -6.26
N ALA A 210 13.02 10.85 -5.27
CA ALA A 210 12.34 9.58 -5.51
C ALA A 210 11.04 9.75 -6.33
N ARG A 211 10.26 10.81 -6.08
CA ARG A 211 9.09 11.18 -6.91
C ARG A 211 9.50 11.55 -8.33
N LEU A 212 10.57 12.32 -8.51
CA LEU A 212 11.08 12.72 -9.84
C LEU A 212 11.58 11.51 -10.64
N HIS A 213 12.36 10.61 -10.02
CA HIS A 213 12.80 9.37 -10.67
C HIS A 213 11.62 8.43 -10.98
N GLY A 214 10.59 8.39 -10.14
CA GLY A 214 9.34 7.68 -10.40
C GLY A 214 8.59 8.24 -11.61
N ARG A 215 8.45 9.57 -11.72
CA ARG A 215 7.85 10.26 -12.87
C ARG A 215 8.65 10.05 -14.15
N SER A 216 9.98 10.12 -14.10
CA SER A 216 10.86 9.91 -15.25
C SER A 216 10.79 8.48 -15.78
N LYS A 217 10.78 7.46 -14.90
CA LYS A 217 10.55 6.06 -15.31
C LYS A 217 9.16 5.86 -15.93
N LYS A 218 8.12 6.51 -15.40
CA LYS A 218 6.77 6.42 -15.97
C LYS A 218 6.68 7.02 -17.37
N ARG A 219 7.41 8.12 -17.65
CA ARG A 219 7.52 8.73 -18.98
C ARG A 219 8.27 7.84 -19.98
N ARG A 220 9.40 7.25 -19.59
CA ARG A 220 10.15 6.31 -20.47
C ARG A 220 9.34 5.07 -20.85
N VAL A 221 8.60 4.50 -19.90
CA VAL A 221 7.71 3.35 -20.18
C VAL A 221 6.54 3.75 -21.09
N ALA A 222 6.04 4.98 -20.98
CA ALA A 222 5.00 5.49 -21.88
C ALA A 222 5.54 5.68 -23.31
N SER A 223 6.73 6.28 -23.47
CA SER A 223 7.33 6.48 -24.80
C SER A 223 7.70 5.16 -25.48
N GLU A 224 8.25 4.18 -24.74
CA GLU A 224 8.53 2.85 -25.30
C GLU A 224 7.26 2.11 -25.77
N LYS A 225 6.13 2.32 -25.07
CA LYS A 225 4.84 1.76 -25.50
C LYS A 225 4.30 2.44 -26.76
N GLU A 226 4.48 3.75 -26.90
CA GLU A 226 4.08 4.46 -28.12
C GLU A 226 4.94 4.05 -29.32
N VAL A 227 6.26 3.91 -29.14
CA VAL A 227 7.16 3.44 -30.20
C VAL A 227 6.73 2.05 -30.69
N LYS A 228 6.48 1.10 -29.77
CA LYS A 228 6.01 -0.25 -30.13
C LYS A 228 4.65 -0.24 -30.82
N LYS A 229 3.74 0.65 -30.38
CA LYS A 229 2.42 0.81 -31.02
C LYS A 229 2.53 1.35 -32.45
N ASN A 230 3.51 2.23 -32.71
CA ASN A 230 3.75 2.77 -34.04
C ASN A 230 4.46 1.77 -34.96
N GLU A 231 5.44 1.01 -34.47
CA GLU A 231 6.07 -0.10 -35.23
C GLU A 231 5.05 -1.16 -35.65
N GLN A 232 4.07 -1.44 -34.79
CA GLN A 232 3.04 -2.44 -35.04
C GLN A 232 1.92 -1.94 -35.96
N LYS A 233 1.84 -0.63 -36.22
CA LYS A 233 0.97 -0.02 -37.25
C LYS A 233 1.67 0.11 -38.61
N SER A 234 3.00 0.04 -38.63
CA SER A 234 3.82 0.16 -39.84
C SER A 234 4.10 -1.19 -40.52
N LYS A 235 3.71 -2.30 -39.89
CA LYS A 235 3.75 -3.66 -40.44
C LYS A 235 2.34 -4.10 -40.75
#